data_AF-A0A3P9JHB6-F1
#
_entry.id   AF-A0A3P9JHB6-F1
#
_cell.length_a   1.000
_cell.length_b   1.000
_cell.length_c   1.000
_cell.angle_alpha   90.00
_cell.angle_beta   90.00
_cell.angle_gamma   90.00
#
_symmetry.space_group_name_H-M   'P 1'
#
loop_
_entity.id
_entity.type
_entity.pdbx_description
1 polymer ?
#
loop_
_entity_poly.entity_id
_entity_poly.type
_entity_poly.pdbx_seq_one_letter_code
_entity_poly.pdbx_strand_id
1 'polypeptide(L)'
;MEKRRSLRSHIRPSVELSAALSCLLISRNICVRVLMFKRGTFKDATAAGPPGSVRVRTGSIQMEMEQASVQRHGFNEALSETISLHRRPPEARHPECFGEKYSEILPSASVVICFHEEPWSTLMRTVHSVLDTSPRQYLQEVLLVDDLSQNRHMKARLGSYVSGLDGVRLIHSTRRLGVGGCRTMAAAKAKGQVLVFMDSHCECHEGWLEPLLERVSQDR
;
A
#
# COMPACT_ATOMS: atom_id res chain seq x y z
N MET A 1 -2.81 56.72 23.59
CA MET A 1 -2.93 55.39 24.22
C MET A 1 -3.68 54.48 23.27
N GLU A 2 -2.97 53.73 22.43
CA GLU A 2 -3.58 52.83 21.42
C GLU A 2 -2.96 51.44 21.62
N LYS A 3 -3.72 50.48 22.17
CA LYS A 3 -3.25 49.11 22.37
C LYS A 3 -3.27 48.37 21.02
N ARG A 4 -2.12 48.22 20.37
CA ARG A 4 -1.93 47.24 19.27
C ARG A 4 -2.04 45.82 19.84
N ARG A 5 -3.16 45.14 19.58
CA ARG A 5 -3.29 43.69 19.75
C ARG A 5 -2.44 43.00 18.68
N SER A 6 -1.36 42.35 19.11
CA SER A 6 -0.56 41.43 18.29
C SER A 6 -1.39 40.18 18.02
N LEU A 7 -1.91 40.04 16.80
CA LEU A 7 -2.43 38.78 16.28
C LEU A 7 -1.22 37.86 16.00
N ARG A 8 -0.76 37.11 17.02
CA ARG A 8 0.06 35.92 16.79
C ARG A 8 -0.84 34.85 16.20
N SER A 9 -0.85 34.75 14.88
CA SER A 9 -1.33 33.55 14.19
C SER A 9 -0.58 32.36 14.75
N HIS A 10 -1.30 31.48 15.45
CA HIS A 10 -0.76 30.19 15.87
C HIS A 10 -0.57 29.36 14.60
N ILE A 11 0.65 29.38 14.07
CA ILE A 11 1.09 28.45 13.03
C ILE A 11 1.07 27.06 13.69
N ARG A 12 0.20 26.18 13.18
CA ARG A 12 0.03 24.81 13.68
C ARG A 12 0.66 23.84 12.69
N PRO A 13 1.47 22.87 13.14
CA PRO A 13 2.04 21.89 12.25
C PRO A 13 0.94 20.97 11.70
N SER A 14 1.08 20.56 10.43
CA SER A 14 0.24 19.54 9.81
C SER A 14 1.14 18.53 9.10
N VAL A 15 0.80 17.24 9.20
CA VAL A 15 1.63 16.15 8.69
C VAL A 15 1.10 15.74 7.31
N GLU A 16 1.91 15.90 6.26
CA GLU A 16 1.58 15.41 4.91
C GLU A 16 2.09 13.98 4.71
N LEU A 17 1.16 13.04 4.47
CA LEU A 17 1.48 11.77 3.81
C LEU A 17 1.69 12.04 2.31
N SER A 18 2.89 12.47 1.93
CA SER A 18 3.26 12.54 0.52
C SER A 18 3.50 11.13 -0.01
N ALA A 19 2.53 10.58 -0.74
CA ALA A 19 2.69 9.35 -1.51
C ALA A 19 3.41 9.67 -2.83
N ALA A 20 4.70 9.37 -2.95
CA ALA A 20 5.42 9.58 -4.20
C ALA A 20 6.69 8.72 -4.34
N LEU A 21 6.57 7.40 -4.33
CA LEU A 21 7.39 6.62 -5.25
C LEU A 21 6.44 6.12 -6.34
N SER A 22 6.43 6.84 -7.46
CA SER A 22 5.93 6.29 -8.70
C SER A 22 6.97 5.30 -9.20
N CYS A 23 6.70 4.00 -9.16
CA CYS A 23 7.41 3.10 -10.06
C CYS A 23 6.77 3.28 -11.44
N LEU A 24 7.03 4.44 -12.07
CA LEU A 24 6.76 4.60 -13.49
C LEU A 24 7.86 3.80 -14.21
N LEU A 25 7.57 2.55 -14.58
CA LEU A 25 8.33 1.86 -15.61
C LEU A 25 7.97 2.50 -16.97
N ILE A 26 8.34 3.78 -17.18
CA ILE A 26 8.28 4.44 -18.51
C ILE A 26 9.33 3.85 -19.45
N SER A 27 10.19 2.95 -18.99
CA SER A 27 10.99 2.16 -19.93
C SER A 27 10.07 1.13 -20.57
N ARG A 28 9.50 1.47 -21.74
CA ARG A 28 8.67 0.65 -22.66
C ARG A 28 7.12 0.73 -22.52
N ASN A 29 6.52 1.91 -22.33
CA ASN A 29 5.05 2.12 -22.41
C ASN A 29 4.19 1.25 -21.46
N ILE A 30 4.67 0.97 -20.24
CA ILE A 30 3.89 0.21 -19.26
C ILE A 30 3.27 1.17 -18.25
N CYS A 31 1.95 1.35 -18.32
CA CYS A 31 1.17 2.25 -17.47
C CYS A 31 0.87 1.64 -16.09
N VAL A 32 1.87 1.52 -15.22
CA VAL A 32 1.70 0.95 -13.87
C VAL A 32 1.96 2.00 -12.81
N ARG A 33 1.01 2.14 -11.88
CA ARG A 33 1.19 3.00 -10.71
C ARG A 33 0.67 2.29 -9.46
N VAL A 34 1.61 2.07 -8.55
CA VAL A 34 1.37 1.57 -7.19
C VAL A 34 1.95 2.61 -6.24
N LEU A 35 1.15 3.07 -5.29
CA LEU A 35 1.56 4.04 -4.28
C LEU A 35 2.10 3.29 -3.07
N MET A 36 3.33 3.62 -2.70
CA MET A 36 3.96 3.13 -1.47
C MET A 36 3.78 4.16 -0.36
N PHE A 37 3.48 3.72 0.87
CA PHE A 37 3.59 4.60 2.04
C PHE A 37 5.05 5.05 2.20
N LYS A 38 5.28 6.37 2.19
CA LYS A 38 6.62 6.94 2.37
C LYS A 38 6.98 7.11 3.84
N ARG A 39 8.29 7.06 4.12
CA ARG A 39 8.85 7.61 5.35
C ARG A 39 8.62 9.12 5.39
N GLY A 40 7.87 9.61 6.38
CA GLY A 40 7.60 11.02 6.57
C GLY A 40 8.60 11.67 7.52
N THR A 41 9.06 12.89 7.21
CA THR A 41 9.65 13.79 8.21
C THR A 41 8.63 14.88 8.54
N PHE A 42 8.59 15.29 9.81
CA PHE A 42 7.73 16.37 10.29
C PHE A 42 8.09 17.65 9.52
N LYS A 43 7.16 18.19 8.72
CA LYS A 43 7.34 19.46 8.01
C LYS A 43 6.15 20.37 8.30
N ASP A 44 6.42 21.65 8.53
CA ASP A 44 5.41 22.68 8.72
C ASP A 44 4.61 22.87 7.42
N ALA A 45 3.40 22.31 7.34
CA ALA A 45 2.59 22.45 6.13
C ALA A 45 1.78 23.77 6.13
N THR A 46 2.18 24.67 5.23
CA THR A 46 1.43 25.86 4.81
C THR A 46 0.65 25.63 3.51
N ALA A 47 0.78 24.46 2.86
CA ALA A 47 0.15 24.17 1.56
C ALA A 47 -1.12 23.31 1.68
N ALA A 48 -2.07 23.53 0.78
CA ALA A 48 -3.14 22.58 0.48
C ALA A 48 -2.48 21.32 -0.10
N GLY A 49 -2.59 20.20 0.62
CA GLY A 49 -2.07 18.93 0.16
C GLY A 49 -2.75 18.51 -1.15
N PRO A 50 -2.10 17.67 -1.97
CA PRO A 50 -2.67 17.19 -3.23
C PRO A 50 -4.00 16.45 -3.02
N PRO A 51 -4.82 16.25 -4.09
CA PRO A 51 -6.03 15.43 -4.04
C PRO A 51 -5.72 14.08 -3.39
N GLY A 52 -6.56 13.60 -2.47
CA GLY A 52 -6.32 12.38 -1.70
C GLY A 52 -5.44 12.54 -0.45
N SER A 53 -4.94 13.75 -0.15
CA SER A 53 -4.29 14.05 1.12
C SER A 53 -5.31 14.03 2.28
N VAL A 54 -4.96 13.33 3.36
CA VAL A 54 -5.75 13.32 4.59
C VAL A 54 -5.12 14.37 5.53
N ARG A 55 -5.88 15.42 5.84
CA ARG A 55 -5.48 16.43 6.83
C ARG A 55 -6.05 16.04 8.19
N VAL A 56 -5.18 15.82 9.17
CA VAL A 56 -5.58 15.62 10.56
C VAL A 56 -5.22 16.82 11.41
N ARG A 57 -6.17 17.22 12.27
CA ARG A 57 -5.97 18.22 13.32
C ARG A 57 -5.63 17.48 14.61
N THR A 58 -4.39 17.57 15.06
CA THR A 58 -3.93 16.80 16.22
C THR A 58 -3.66 17.70 17.44
N GLY A 59 -4.07 17.26 18.65
CA GLY A 59 -3.70 17.88 19.93
C GLY A 59 -2.36 17.35 20.48
N SER A 60 -1.85 17.93 21.59
CA SER A 60 -0.50 17.66 22.11
C SER A 60 -0.18 16.19 22.40
N ILE A 61 -1.07 15.47 23.07
CA ILE A 61 -0.88 14.05 23.43
C ILE A 61 -0.79 13.16 22.19
N GLN A 62 -1.58 13.48 21.16
CA GLN A 62 -1.63 12.67 19.95
C GLN A 62 -0.43 12.96 19.02
N MET A 63 0.25 14.10 19.18
CA MET A 63 1.55 14.34 18.54
C MET A 63 2.66 13.41 19.06
N GLU A 64 2.68 13.06 20.36
CA GLU A 64 3.69 12.14 20.92
C GLU A 64 3.50 10.71 20.39
N MET A 65 2.24 10.25 20.30
CA MET A 65 1.91 8.95 19.70
C MET A 65 2.25 8.90 18.20
N GLU A 66 1.99 9.97 17.47
CA GLU A 66 2.37 10.10 16.06
C GLU A 66 3.90 10.06 15.88
N GLN A 67 4.66 10.76 16.74
CA GLN A 67 6.12 10.74 16.70
C GLN A 67 6.70 9.35 17.02
N ALA A 68 6.19 8.67 18.05
CA ALA A 68 6.62 7.32 18.39
C ALA A 68 6.34 6.32 17.25
N SER A 69 5.20 6.46 16.59
CA SER A 69 4.82 5.65 15.43
C SER A 69 5.74 5.87 14.22
N VAL A 70 6.03 7.14 13.90
CA VAL A 70 6.97 7.50 12.83
C VAL A 70 8.37 6.96 13.11
N GLN A 71 8.84 6.97 14.36
CA GLN A 71 10.14 6.38 14.71
C GLN A 71 10.15 4.86 14.52
N ARG A 72 9.05 4.17 14.84
CA ARG A 72 8.98 2.71 14.80
C ARG A 72 8.81 2.14 13.39
N HIS A 73 7.90 2.72 12.61
CA HIS A 73 7.49 2.18 11.30
C HIS A 73 7.94 3.07 10.14
N GLY A 74 8.43 4.28 10.42
CA GLY A 74 8.82 5.27 9.42
C GLY A 74 7.67 6.13 8.91
N PHE A 75 6.41 5.77 9.18
CA PHE A 75 5.21 6.51 8.78
C PHE A 75 4.23 6.64 9.95
N ASN A 76 3.20 7.49 9.79
CA ASN A 76 2.20 7.74 10.83
C ASN A 76 1.12 6.65 10.83
N GLU A 77 1.34 5.60 11.63
CA GLU A 77 0.39 4.49 11.81
C GLU A 77 -0.93 4.95 12.42
N ALA A 78 -0.89 5.85 13.41
CA ALA A 78 -2.09 6.36 14.08
C ALA A 78 -3.03 7.04 13.07
N LEU A 79 -2.47 7.80 12.14
CA LEU A 79 -3.19 8.35 11.00
C LEU A 79 -3.68 7.25 10.06
N SER A 80 -2.82 6.29 9.70
CA SER A 80 -3.21 5.16 8.86
C SER A 80 -4.42 4.39 9.41
N GLU A 81 -4.54 4.18 10.72
CA GLU A 81 -5.69 3.50 11.33
C GLU A 81 -7.01 4.27 11.16
N THR A 82 -6.96 5.60 10.98
CA THR A 82 -8.17 6.42 10.71
C THR A 82 -8.59 6.43 9.25
N ILE A 83 -7.72 5.96 8.35
CA ILE A 83 -7.94 5.98 6.90
C ILE A 83 -8.56 4.64 6.48
N SER A 84 -9.64 4.71 5.69
CA SER A 84 -10.33 3.52 5.16
C SER A 84 -9.37 2.51 4.53
N LEU A 85 -9.63 1.22 4.77
CA LEU A 85 -8.94 0.11 4.11
C LEU A 85 -9.30 0.00 2.62
N HIS A 86 -10.45 0.55 2.22
CA HIS A 86 -10.99 0.52 0.85
C HIS A 86 -10.90 1.89 0.15
N ARG A 87 -9.96 2.76 0.56
CA ARG A 87 -9.82 4.06 -0.09
C ARG A 87 -9.30 3.86 -1.52
N ARG A 88 -9.74 4.73 -2.43
CA ARG A 88 -9.21 4.79 -3.80
C ARG A 88 -8.17 5.90 -3.89
N PRO A 89 -6.96 5.61 -4.41
CA PRO A 89 -6.02 6.65 -4.76
C PRO A 89 -6.62 7.66 -5.76
N PRO A 90 -6.22 8.94 -5.66
CA PRO A 90 -6.59 9.95 -6.66
C PRO A 90 -6.04 9.55 -8.03
N GLU A 91 -6.76 9.80 -9.11
CA GLU A 91 -6.26 9.49 -10.45
C GLU A 91 -4.97 10.28 -10.76
N ALA A 92 -3.93 9.55 -11.14
CA ALA A 92 -2.58 10.09 -11.36
C ALA A 92 -1.83 9.38 -12.50
N ARG A 93 -2.53 8.56 -13.30
CA ARG A 93 -1.99 7.93 -14.51
C ARG A 93 -1.85 8.98 -15.62
N HIS A 94 -0.95 8.71 -16.56
CA HIS A 94 -0.79 9.56 -17.75
C HIS A 94 -2.05 9.46 -18.62
N PRO A 95 -2.53 10.55 -19.27
CA PRO A 95 -3.73 10.51 -20.11
C PRO A 95 -3.73 9.47 -21.24
N GLU A 96 -2.56 9.07 -21.73
CA GLU A 96 -2.45 8.02 -22.76
C GLU A 96 -2.84 6.65 -22.22
N CYS A 97 -2.69 6.40 -20.91
CA CYS A 97 -3.02 5.12 -20.29
C CYS A 97 -4.52 4.78 -20.33
N PHE A 98 -5.41 5.77 -20.53
CA PHE A 98 -6.86 5.53 -20.58
C PHE A 98 -7.33 4.99 -21.93
N GLY A 99 -6.53 5.16 -22.99
CA GLY A 99 -6.85 4.68 -24.34
C GLY A 99 -6.30 3.29 -24.66
N GLU A 100 -5.42 2.77 -23.80
CA GLU A 100 -4.78 1.46 -23.99
C GLU A 100 -5.81 0.32 -23.96
N LYS A 101 -5.66 -0.62 -24.89
CA LYS A 101 -6.47 -1.84 -24.97
C LYS A 101 -5.56 -3.03 -24.78
N TYR A 102 -5.93 -3.89 -23.83
CA TYR A 102 -5.21 -5.13 -23.54
C TYR A 102 -5.90 -6.31 -24.20
N SER A 103 -5.16 -7.40 -24.39
CA SER A 103 -5.69 -8.65 -24.92
C SER A 103 -6.79 -9.20 -24.00
N GLU A 104 -7.81 -9.86 -24.58
CA GLU A 104 -8.89 -10.48 -23.79
C GLU A 104 -8.40 -11.69 -22.99
N ILE A 105 -7.35 -12.36 -23.47
CA ILE A 105 -6.77 -13.55 -22.85
C ILE A 105 -5.41 -13.18 -22.27
N LEU A 106 -5.39 -12.83 -20.99
CA LEU A 106 -4.18 -12.60 -20.22
C LEU A 106 -3.91 -13.75 -19.24
N PRO A 107 -2.64 -14.03 -18.90
CA PRO A 107 -2.30 -15.07 -17.94
C PRO A 107 -2.79 -14.71 -16.53
N SER A 108 -3.13 -15.72 -15.73
CA SER A 108 -3.52 -15.50 -14.33
C SER A 108 -2.31 -15.13 -13.45
N ALA A 109 -2.54 -14.32 -12.42
CA ALA A 109 -1.51 -13.76 -11.56
C ALA A 109 -1.70 -14.16 -10.08
N SER A 110 -0.62 -14.58 -9.43
CA SER A 110 -0.53 -14.63 -7.97
C SER A 110 0.18 -13.39 -7.46
N VAL A 111 -0.54 -12.56 -6.69
CA VAL A 111 0.05 -11.39 -6.03
C VAL A 111 0.65 -11.84 -4.70
N VAL A 112 1.96 -11.68 -4.54
CA VAL A 112 2.70 -12.12 -3.36
C VAL A 112 3.01 -10.91 -2.49
N ILE A 113 2.53 -10.94 -1.25
CA ILE A 113 2.79 -9.91 -0.24
C ILE A 113 3.53 -10.54 0.94
N CYS A 114 4.82 -10.25 1.02
CA CYS A 114 5.68 -10.65 2.15
C CYS A 114 5.64 -9.56 3.22
N PHE A 115 5.43 -9.96 4.49
CA PHE A 115 5.38 -9.00 5.60
C PHE A 115 6.04 -9.55 6.86
N HIS A 116 6.54 -8.65 7.71
CA HIS A 116 7.07 -8.95 9.04
C HIS A 116 6.80 -7.75 9.95
N GLU A 117 6.06 -7.96 11.04
CA GLU A 117 5.70 -6.89 11.99
C GLU A 117 5.09 -5.64 11.31
N GLU A 118 4.34 -5.83 10.23
CA GLU A 118 3.66 -4.74 9.52
C GLU A 118 2.39 -4.31 10.29
N PRO A 119 2.12 -3.00 10.40
CA PRO A 119 0.87 -2.50 10.95
C PRO A 119 -0.39 -3.04 10.25
N TRP A 120 -1.46 -3.21 11.03
CA TRP A 120 -2.72 -3.78 10.54
C TRP A 120 -3.32 -2.97 9.39
N SER A 121 -3.46 -1.65 9.59
CA SER A 121 -4.10 -0.78 8.60
C SER A 121 -3.37 -0.75 7.27
N THR A 122 -2.03 -0.76 7.26
CA THR A 122 -1.26 -0.76 6.00
C THR A 122 -1.38 -2.11 5.29
N LEU A 123 -1.13 -3.22 6.00
CA LEU A 123 -1.22 -4.57 5.44
C LEU A 123 -2.60 -4.85 4.83
N MET A 124 -3.67 -4.56 5.58
CA MET A 124 -5.02 -4.81 5.11
C MET A 124 -5.45 -3.86 4.00
N ARG A 125 -4.97 -2.61 4.01
CA ARG A 125 -5.23 -1.69 2.89
C ARG A 125 -4.56 -2.17 1.61
N THR A 126 -3.37 -2.77 1.68
CA THR A 126 -2.74 -3.39 0.50
C THR A 126 -3.55 -4.56 -0.03
N VAL A 127 -3.96 -5.47 0.85
CA VAL A 127 -4.78 -6.63 0.46
C VAL A 127 -6.07 -6.19 -0.22
N HIS A 128 -6.83 -5.28 0.40
CA HIS A 128 -8.06 -4.77 -0.18
C HIS A 128 -7.83 -3.98 -1.45
N SER A 129 -6.77 -3.18 -1.50
CA SER A 129 -6.45 -2.43 -2.71
C SER A 129 -6.18 -3.36 -3.91
N VAL A 130 -5.50 -4.50 -3.70
CA VAL A 130 -5.34 -5.53 -4.74
C VAL A 130 -6.69 -6.14 -5.12
N LEU A 131 -7.47 -6.59 -4.14
CA LEU A 131 -8.78 -7.23 -4.39
C LEU A 131 -9.77 -6.29 -5.10
N ASP A 132 -9.76 -5.01 -4.76
CA ASP A 132 -10.71 -4.00 -5.25
C ASP A 132 -10.33 -3.47 -6.65
N THR A 133 -9.06 -3.58 -7.06
CA THR A 133 -8.57 -2.97 -8.32
C THR A 133 -8.07 -3.97 -9.35
N SER A 134 -7.90 -5.24 -8.99
CA SER A 134 -7.51 -6.29 -9.93
C SER A 134 -8.74 -7.00 -10.54
N PRO A 135 -8.81 -7.15 -11.88
CA PRO A 135 -9.89 -7.94 -12.49
C PRO A 135 -9.87 -9.39 -11.98
N ARG A 136 -11.03 -9.88 -11.49
CA ARG A 136 -11.18 -11.23 -10.92
C ARG A 136 -10.73 -12.35 -11.87
N GLN A 137 -10.92 -12.17 -13.17
CA GLN A 137 -10.51 -13.13 -14.19
C GLN A 137 -8.99 -13.30 -14.31
N TYR A 138 -8.21 -12.31 -13.87
CA TYR A 138 -6.75 -12.34 -13.93
C TYR A 138 -6.10 -12.56 -12.55
N LEU A 139 -6.80 -12.26 -11.45
CA LEU A 139 -6.28 -12.47 -10.10
C LEU A 139 -6.55 -13.90 -9.61
N GLN A 140 -5.51 -14.74 -9.62
CA GLN A 140 -5.60 -16.14 -9.17
C GLN A 140 -5.66 -16.26 -7.64
N GLU A 141 -4.82 -15.50 -6.95
CA GLU A 141 -4.79 -15.42 -5.48
C GLU A 141 -3.92 -14.24 -5.02
N VAL A 142 -4.21 -13.73 -3.82
CA VAL A 142 -3.31 -12.92 -3.01
C VAL A 142 -2.65 -13.82 -1.97
N LEU A 143 -1.35 -14.05 -2.13
CA LEU A 143 -0.55 -14.90 -1.24
C LEU A 143 0.14 -14.04 -0.19
N LEU A 144 -0.44 -13.99 1.01
CA LEU A 144 0.13 -13.31 2.17
C LEU A 144 1.13 -14.22 2.87
N VAL A 145 2.36 -13.75 3.04
CA VAL A 145 3.43 -14.54 3.64
C VAL A 145 4.00 -13.82 4.85
N ASP A 146 3.72 -14.37 6.04
CA ASP A 146 4.25 -13.90 7.31
C ASP A 146 5.68 -14.42 7.50
N ASP A 147 6.66 -13.53 7.36
CA ASP A 147 8.08 -13.78 7.60
C ASP A 147 8.41 -13.68 9.10
N LEU A 148 7.81 -14.57 9.89
CA LEU A 148 8.07 -14.73 11.32
C LEU A 148 7.77 -13.48 12.18
N SER A 149 6.59 -12.88 12.03
CA SER A 149 6.08 -11.91 13.02
C SER A 149 5.92 -12.58 14.40
N GLN A 150 6.00 -11.84 15.49
CA GLN A 150 5.98 -12.33 16.87
C GLN A 150 4.64 -12.07 17.57
N ASN A 151 3.89 -11.06 17.13
CA ASN A 151 2.62 -10.69 17.77
C ASN A 151 1.53 -11.77 17.57
N ARG A 152 1.34 -12.63 18.60
CA ARG A 152 0.38 -13.75 18.56
C ARG A 152 -1.07 -13.30 18.39
N HIS A 153 -1.48 -12.22 19.05
CA HIS A 153 -2.84 -11.69 18.91
C HIS A 153 -3.11 -11.21 17.50
N MET A 154 -2.11 -10.56 16.88
CA MET A 154 -2.20 -10.14 15.49
C MET A 154 -2.32 -11.33 14.54
N LYS A 155 -1.56 -12.42 14.77
CA LYS A 155 -1.65 -13.62 13.93
C LYS A 155 -3.04 -14.26 13.97
N ALA A 156 -3.62 -14.40 15.16
CA ALA A 156 -4.96 -14.97 15.31
C ALA A 156 -6.02 -14.09 14.63
N ARG A 157 -5.96 -12.77 14.86
CA ARG A 157 -6.84 -11.79 14.21
C ARG A 157 -6.69 -11.83 12.69
N LEU A 158 -5.46 -11.85 12.18
CA LEU A 158 -5.16 -11.91 10.75
C LEU A 158 -5.69 -13.19 10.12
N GLY A 159 -5.43 -14.35 10.73
CA GLY A 159 -5.94 -15.63 10.24
C GLY A 159 -7.46 -15.65 10.16
N SER A 160 -8.15 -15.19 11.21
CA SER A 160 -9.61 -15.09 11.23
C SER A 160 -10.14 -14.15 10.14
N TYR A 161 -9.52 -12.98 9.98
CA TYR A 161 -9.96 -11.99 9.00
C TYR A 161 -9.75 -12.47 7.56
N VAL A 162 -8.56 -12.97 7.26
CA VAL A 162 -8.18 -13.48 5.93
C VAL A 162 -9.03 -14.70 5.54
N SER A 163 -9.43 -15.54 6.49
CA SER A 163 -10.30 -16.71 6.20
C SER A 163 -11.67 -16.33 5.63
N GLY A 164 -12.13 -15.09 5.84
CA GLY A 164 -13.37 -14.56 5.28
C GLY A 164 -13.20 -13.89 3.91
N LEU A 165 -11.97 -13.75 3.40
CA LEU A 165 -11.69 -13.12 2.11
C LEU A 165 -11.52 -14.16 1.03
N ASP A 166 -12.33 -14.05 -0.02
CA ASP A 166 -12.19 -14.88 -1.22
C ASP A 166 -10.91 -14.52 -1.97
N GLY A 167 -10.21 -15.54 -2.47
CA GLY A 167 -8.97 -15.38 -3.22
C GLY A 167 -7.73 -14.98 -2.39
N VAL A 168 -7.78 -14.98 -1.05
CA VAL A 168 -6.62 -14.66 -0.19
C VAL A 168 -6.14 -15.90 0.56
N ARG A 169 -4.83 -16.12 0.61
CA ARG A 169 -4.22 -17.26 1.29
C ARG A 169 -3.04 -16.83 2.15
N LEU A 170 -3.08 -17.18 3.43
CA LEU A 170 -2.05 -16.84 4.41
C LEU A 170 -1.10 -18.01 4.65
N ILE A 171 0.21 -17.75 4.60
CA ILE A 171 1.28 -18.70 4.89
C ILE A 171 2.17 -18.12 5.99
N HIS A 172 2.49 -18.94 6.99
CA HIS A 172 3.45 -18.58 8.04
C HIS A 172 4.79 -19.29 7.84
N SER A 173 5.88 -18.53 7.87
CA SER A 173 7.22 -19.09 7.95
C SER A 173 7.55 -19.55 9.38
N THR A 174 8.31 -20.64 9.50
CA THR A 174 8.82 -21.15 10.78
C THR A 174 10.14 -20.50 11.22
N ARG A 175 10.80 -19.75 10.33
CA ARG A 175 12.04 -19.01 10.59
C ARG A 175 12.07 -17.68 9.85
N ARG A 176 12.95 -16.75 10.23
CA ARG A 176 13.13 -15.51 9.50
C ARG A 176 13.89 -15.78 8.19
N LEU A 177 13.20 -15.63 7.07
CA LEU A 177 13.71 -15.88 5.71
C LEU A 177 14.26 -14.60 5.07
N GLY A 178 13.74 -13.43 5.48
CA GLY A 178 13.97 -12.17 4.78
C GLY A 178 13.21 -12.11 3.46
N VAL A 179 13.24 -10.94 2.80
CA VAL A 179 12.45 -10.66 1.59
C VAL A 179 12.73 -11.69 0.48
N GLY A 180 14.00 -12.00 0.21
CA GLY A 180 14.38 -12.97 -0.82
C GLY A 180 13.83 -14.37 -0.55
N GLY A 181 14.08 -14.92 0.63
CA GLY A 181 13.61 -16.26 0.99
C GLY A 181 12.08 -16.34 1.09
N CYS A 182 11.42 -15.27 1.53
CA CYS A 182 9.97 -15.17 1.51
C CYS A 182 9.41 -15.24 0.09
N ARG A 183 9.99 -14.47 -0.85
CA ARG A 183 9.59 -14.51 -2.27
C ARG A 183 9.83 -15.87 -2.91
N THR A 184 10.94 -16.55 -2.60
CA THR A 184 11.20 -17.92 -3.06
C THR A 184 10.17 -18.91 -2.51
N MET A 185 9.84 -18.83 -1.21
CA MET A 185 8.83 -19.70 -0.61
C MET A 185 7.43 -19.48 -1.21
N ALA A 186 7.09 -18.22 -1.48
CA ALA A 186 5.84 -17.85 -2.13
C ALA A 186 5.77 -18.38 -3.56
N ALA A 187 6.84 -18.20 -4.35
CA ALA A 187 6.93 -18.68 -5.72
C ALA A 187 6.70 -20.19 -5.83
N ALA A 188 7.25 -20.97 -4.88
CA ALA A 188 7.06 -22.43 -4.84
C ALA A 188 5.62 -22.87 -4.49
N LYS A 189 4.78 -21.98 -3.98
CA LYS A 189 3.42 -22.29 -3.50
C LYS A 189 2.31 -21.58 -4.29
N ALA A 190 2.68 -20.62 -5.14
CA ALA A 190 1.77 -19.84 -5.95
C ALA A 190 1.12 -20.70 -7.04
N LYS A 191 -0.12 -20.37 -7.38
CA LYS A 191 -0.94 -21.08 -8.37
C LYS A 191 -1.09 -20.33 -9.69
N GLY A 192 -0.80 -19.04 -9.72
CA GLY A 192 -0.89 -18.19 -10.91
C GLY A 192 0.20 -18.47 -11.92
N GLN A 193 -0.07 -18.19 -13.19
CA GLN A 193 0.91 -18.30 -14.28
C GLN A 193 1.98 -17.21 -14.23
N VAL A 194 1.68 -16.08 -13.58
CA VAL A 194 2.58 -14.95 -13.36
C VAL A 194 2.66 -14.64 -11.86
N LEU A 195 3.86 -14.30 -11.38
CA LEU A 195 4.08 -13.84 -10.01
C LEU A 195 4.23 -12.32 -10.00
N VAL A 196 3.44 -11.66 -9.15
CA VAL A 196 3.53 -10.21 -8.95
C VAL A 196 3.92 -9.96 -7.50
N PHE A 197 5.13 -9.48 -7.25
CA PHE A 197 5.59 -9.17 -5.90
C PHE A 197 5.18 -7.76 -5.51
N MET A 198 4.53 -7.63 -4.35
CA MET A 198 4.05 -6.37 -3.81
C MET A 198 4.50 -6.24 -2.35
N ASP A 199 4.89 -5.03 -1.95
CA ASP A 199 5.22 -4.75 -0.55
C ASP A 199 3.94 -4.67 0.29
N SER A 200 4.05 -4.78 1.61
CA SER A 200 2.91 -4.85 2.54
C SER A 200 2.23 -3.51 2.87
N HIS A 201 2.62 -2.44 2.17
CA HIS A 201 2.15 -1.07 2.40
C HIS A 201 2.00 -0.32 1.07
N CYS A 202 1.35 -0.98 0.12
CA CYS A 202 0.99 -0.49 -1.20
C CYS A 202 -0.50 -0.14 -1.32
N GLU A 203 -0.81 0.75 -2.25
CA GLU A 203 -2.14 0.98 -2.79
C GLU A 203 -2.07 1.02 -4.32
N CYS A 204 -2.91 0.24 -4.96
CA CYS A 204 -3.00 0.09 -6.40
C CYS A 204 -3.96 1.11 -7.01
N HIS A 205 -3.60 1.64 -8.18
CA HIS A 205 -4.56 2.34 -9.03
C HIS A 205 -5.42 1.34 -9.80
N GLU A 206 -6.59 1.78 -10.27
CA GLU A 206 -7.37 1.02 -11.24
C GLU A 206 -6.54 0.74 -12.51
N GLY A 207 -6.69 -0.46 -13.09
CA GLY A 207 -5.99 -0.87 -14.32
C GLY A 207 -4.48 -1.09 -14.16
N TRP A 208 -4.01 -1.42 -12.95
CA TRP A 208 -2.57 -1.62 -12.68
C TRP A 208 -2.04 -2.98 -13.14
N LEU A 209 -2.90 -4.00 -13.27
CA LEU A 209 -2.48 -5.40 -13.44
C LEU A 209 -2.41 -5.78 -14.93
N GLU A 210 -3.39 -5.36 -15.71
CA GLU A 210 -3.53 -5.64 -17.14
C GLU A 210 -2.28 -5.27 -17.95
N PRO A 211 -1.69 -4.05 -17.82
CA PRO A 211 -0.46 -3.71 -18.54
C PRO A 211 0.75 -4.57 -18.13
N LEU A 212 0.80 -5.06 -16.89
CA LEU A 212 1.87 -5.97 -16.46
C LEU A 212 1.73 -7.34 -17.14
N LEU A 213 0.51 -7.87 -17.16
CA LEU A 213 0.23 -9.19 -17.73
C LEU A 213 0.35 -9.20 -19.25
N GLU A 214 -0.09 -8.12 -19.92
CA GLU A 214 0.09 -7.92 -21.36
C GLU A 214 1.58 -7.91 -21.73
N ARG A 215 2.42 -7.20 -20.96
CA ARG A 215 3.85 -7.18 -21.27
C ARG A 215 4.46 -8.58 -21.16
N VAL A 216 4.07 -9.35 -20.14
CA VAL A 216 4.58 -10.70 -19.91
C VAL A 216 4.05 -11.69 -20.95
N SER A 217 2.82 -11.54 -21.43
CA SER A 217 2.25 -12.42 -22.46
C SER A 217 2.98 -12.27 -23.81
N GLN A 218 3.49 -11.08 -24.12
CA GLN A 218 4.25 -10.78 -25.33
C GLN A 218 5.71 -11.26 -25.30
N ASP A 219 6.26 -11.63 -24.14
CA ASP A 219 7.67 -12.03 -23.94
C ASP A 219 7.82 -13.54 -23.67
N ARG A 220 6.84 -14.34 -24.11
CA ARG A 220 6.84 -15.80 -24.03
C ARG A 220 7.17 -16.41 -25.38
#